data_AF-A0A0F2S8A5-F1
#
_entry.id   AF-A0A0F2S8A5-F1
#
_cell.length_a   1.000
_cell.length_b   1.000
_cell.length_c   1.000
_cell.angle_alpha   90.00
_cell.angle_beta   90.00
_cell.angle_gamma   90.00
#
_symmetry.space_group_name_H-M   'P 1'
#
loop_
_entity.id
_entity.type
_entity.pdbx_description
1 polymer ?
#
loop_
_entity_poly.entity_id
_entity_poly.type
_entity_poly.pdbx_seq_one_letter_code
_entity_poly.pdbx_strand_id
1 'polypeptide(L)'
;MPPEDLPPVMPRDLVAAWNAATVGAEIGLAVDPEDARGVRFLRPDGTETRILFADTDAHCWVGALDRAIGLDTLHGIAVCFRLLGLIHLMATAAWARAWFELGGEDGPDIHPALLRVAATLPLNAEARFDEAAFRRHAEPLLGPRQLGDRGQRK
;
A
#
# COMPACT_ATOMS: atom_id res chain seq x y z
N MET A 1 -2.12 15.48 12.61
CA MET A 1 -3.17 14.67 11.99
C MET A 1 -2.85 13.20 12.25
N PRO A 2 -3.81 12.39 12.69
CA PRO A 2 -3.66 10.93 12.86
C PRO A 2 -3.83 10.15 11.54
N PRO A 3 -3.44 8.86 11.48
CA PRO A 3 -3.56 8.04 10.26
C PRO A 3 -5.01 7.89 9.75
N GLU A 4 -5.97 7.79 10.67
CA GLU A 4 -7.40 7.69 10.37
C GLU A 4 -7.96 8.89 9.59
N ASP A 5 -7.30 10.05 9.69
CA ASP A 5 -7.68 11.30 9.01
C ASP A 5 -6.94 11.51 7.68
N LEU A 6 -6.07 10.58 7.26
CA LEU A 6 -5.37 10.69 5.98
C LEU A 6 -6.37 10.76 4.82
N PRO A 7 -6.22 11.72 3.88
CA PRO A 7 -7.18 11.91 2.81
C PRO A 7 -7.24 10.70 1.85
N PRO A 8 -8.37 10.48 1.18
CA PRO A 8 -8.43 9.51 0.09
C PRO A 8 -7.49 9.90 -1.06
N VAL A 9 -7.07 8.92 -1.83
CA VAL A 9 -6.16 9.07 -2.98
C VAL A 9 -6.81 8.49 -4.24
N MET A 10 -6.17 8.59 -5.40
CA MET A 10 -6.65 7.90 -6.59
C MET A 10 -6.07 6.48 -6.64
N PRO A 11 -6.83 5.47 -7.13
CA PRO A 11 -6.31 4.10 -7.28
C PRO A 11 -5.04 4.03 -8.15
N ARG A 12 -4.93 4.90 -9.16
CA ARG A 12 -3.74 5.00 -10.02
C ARG A 12 -2.49 5.43 -9.24
N ASP A 13 -2.65 6.19 -8.17
CA ASP A 13 -1.52 6.65 -7.35
C ASP A 13 -0.96 5.48 -6.55
N LEU A 14 -1.83 4.56 -6.08
CA LEU A 14 -1.41 3.30 -5.44
C LEU A 14 -0.68 2.37 -6.43
N VAL A 15 -1.14 2.29 -7.68
CA VAL A 15 -0.46 1.52 -8.74
C VAL A 15 0.92 2.11 -9.03
N ALA A 16 1.00 3.42 -9.21
CA ALA A 16 2.27 4.11 -9.46
C ALA A 16 3.25 3.92 -8.29
N ALA A 17 2.77 4.05 -7.05
CA ALA A 17 3.55 3.85 -5.85
C ALA A 17 4.05 2.40 -5.71
N TRP A 18 3.19 1.41 -5.99
CA TRP A 18 3.58 0.00 -6.01
C TRP A 18 4.71 -0.24 -7.01
N ASN A 19 4.53 0.22 -8.25
CA ASN A 19 5.51 0.03 -9.33
C ASN A 19 6.84 0.69 -8.98
N ALA A 20 6.81 1.91 -8.45
CA ALA A 20 8.01 2.61 -8.00
C ALA A 20 8.75 1.84 -6.91
N ALA A 21 8.03 1.36 -5.89
CA ALA A 21 8.62 0.59 -4.80
C ALA A 21 9.23 -0.73 -5.27
N THR A 22 8.54 -1.43 -6.19
CA THR A 22 9.02 -2.69 -6.79
C THR A 22 10.32 -2.47 -7.56
N VAL A 23 10.33 -1.51 -8.49
CA VAL A 23 11.53 -1.15 -9.26
C VAL A 23 12.66 -0.71 -8.33
N GLY A 24 12.35 0.10 -7.31
CA GLY A 24 13.33 0.56 -6.32
C GLY A 24 14.00 -0.58 -5.55
N ALA A 25 13.23 -1.60 -5.15
CA ALA A 25 13.76 -2.79 -4.52
C ALA A 25 14.61 -3.64 -5.48
N GLU A 26 14.13 -3.84 -6.71
CA GLU A 26 14.83 -4.62 -7.73
C GLU A 26 16.20 -4.05 -8.10
N ILE A 27 16.31 -2.73 -8.24
CA ILE A 27 17.58 -2.05 -8.54
C ILE A 27 18.45 -1.82 -7.30
N GLY A 28 17.97 -2.23 -6.11
CA GLY A 28 18.66 -2.02 -4.84
C GLY A 28 18.90 -0.55 -4.54
N LEU A 29 17.88 0.30 -4.72
CA LEU A 29 17.96 1.74 -4.47
C LEU A 29 18.26 1.99 -2.98
N ALA A 30 19.55 2.01 -2.64
CA ALA A 30 20.02 2.22 -1.29
C ALA A 30 19.69 3.65 -0.85
N VAL A 31 18.85 3.75 0.16
CA VAL A 31 18.73 4.96 0.98
C VAL A 31 19.61 4.74 2.19
N ASP A 32 20.30 5.79 2.65
CA ASP A 32 21.03 5.70 3.90
C ASP A 32 20.05 5.23 5.00
N PRO A 33 20.36 4.16 5.76
CA PRO A 33 19.53 3.75 6.89
C PRO A 33 19.26 4.87 7.90
N GLU A 34 20.14 5.87 7.99
CA GLU A 34 19.95 7.06 8.83
C GLU A 34 18.95 8.08 8.22
N ASP A 35 18.76 8.03 6.90
CA ASP A 35 17.80 8.83 6.14
C ASP A 35 16.41 8.20 6.05
N ALA A 36 16.28 6.90 6.34
CA ALA A 36 15.01 6.20 6.46
C ALA A 36 14.25 6.60 7.74
N ARG A 37 13.88 7.89 7.81
CA ARG A 37 13.08 8.47 8.88
C ARG A 37 11.67 7.90 8.81
N GLY A 38 11.14 7.48 9.96
CA GLY A 38 9.73 7.13 10.08
C GLY A 38 8.80 8.34 9.98
N VAL A 39 7.50 8.08 9.86
CA VAL A 39 6.46 9.13 9.85
C VAL A 39 5.89 9.30 11.25
N ARG A 40 5.65 10.56 11.62
CA ARG A 40 5.09 10.95 12.91
C ARG A 40 3.70 11.54 12.72
N PHE A 41 2.72 10.93 13.36
CA PHE A 41 1.35 11.41 13.44
C PHE A 41 1.11 12.10 14.77
N LEU A 42 0.64 13.34 14.72
CA LEU A 42 0.26 14.12 15.89
C LEU A 42 -1.26 14.04 16.09
N ARG A 43 -1.70 13.63 17.28
CA ARG A 43 -3.12 13.57 17.65
C ARG A 43 -3.56 14.90 18.27
N PRO A 44 -4.87 15.25 18.19
CA PRO A 44 -5.41 16.47 18.81
C PRO A 44 -5.22 16.55 20.34
N ASP A 45 -5.11 15.40 21.02
CA ASP A 45 -4.84 15.31 22.46
C ASP A 45 -3.35 15.52 22.83
N GLY A 46 -2.49 15.80 21.84
CA GLY A 46 -1.06 16.01 22.01
C GLY A 46 -0.22 14.73 22.02
N THR A 47 -0.84 13.55 21.94
CA THR A 47 -0.10 12.29 21.82
C THR A 47 0.48 12.09 20.42
N GLU A 48 1.57 11.32 20.31
CA GLU A 48 2.20 11.01 19.02
C GLU A 48 2.20 9.51 18.73
N THR A 49 2.01 9.16 17.45
CA THR A 49 2.25 7.82 16.93
C THR A 49 3.39 7.91 15.92
N ARG A 50 4.46 7.15 16.13
CA ARG A 50 5.58 7.06 15.19
C ARG A 50 5.54 5.70 14.50
N ILE A 51 5.61 5.71 13.18
CA ILE A 51 5.75 4.49 12.38
C ILE A 51 7.12 4.51 11.73
N LEU A 52 7.96 3.56 12.12
CA LEU A 52 9.33 3.41 11.63
C LEU A 52 9.35 2.38 10.49
N PHE A 53 10.18 2.63 9.49
CA PHE A 53 10.56 1.65 8.49
C PHE A 53 11.80 0.94 9.04
N ALA A 54 11.71 -0.34 9.36
CA ALA A 54 12.68 -1.01 10.25
C ALA A 54 13.62 -1.98 9.52
N ASP A 55 13.29 -2.41 8.30
CA ASP A 55 14.09 -3.34 7.51
C ASP A 55 14.65 -2.68 6.24
N THR A 56 15.76 -3.24 5.75
CA THR A 56 16.50 -2.71 4.60
C THR A 56 15.65 -2.67 3.32
N ASP A 57 14.74 -3.64 3.14
CA ASP A 57 13.84 -3.67 1.99
C ASP A 57 12.83 -2.51 2.07
N ALA A 58 12.31 -2.24 3.26
CA ALA A 58 11.45 -1.10 3.53
C ALA A 58 12.17 0.23 3.27
N HIS A 59 13.48 0.32 3.50
CA HIS A 59 14.25 1.53 3.15
C HIS A 59 14.30 1.75 1.63
N CYS A 60 14.66 0.72 0.86
CA CYS A 60 14.67 0.80 -0.61
C CYS A 60 13.29 1.20 -1.17
N TRP A 61 12.22 0.63 -0.60
CA TRP A 61 10.85 0.98 -0.93
C TRP A 61 10.55 2.44 -0.64
N VAL A 62 10.84 2.91 0.57
CA VAL A 62 10.53 4.29 1.01
C VAL A 62 11.30 5.31 0.18
N GLY A 63 12.57 5.07 -0.13
CA GLY A 63 13.33 5.98 -1.00
C GLY A 63 12.81 6.05 -2.43
N ALA A 64 12.29 4.93 -2.95
CA ALA A 64 11.67 4.90 -4.27
C ALA A 64 10.31 5.60 -4.27
N LEU A 65 9.52 5.41 -3.22
CA LEU A 65 8.28 6.13 -3.00
C LEU A 65 8.52 7.63 -2.85
N ASP A 66 9.49 8.05 -2.06
CA ASP A 66 9.81 9.46 -1.86
C ASP A 66 10.19 10.15 -3.18
N ARG A 67 11.01 9.49 -4.02
CA ARG A 67 11.31 9.99 -5.37
C ARG A 67 10.10 10.03 -6.30
N ALA A 68 9.15 9.10 -6.18
CA ALA A 68 8.02 8.99 -7.08
C ALA A 68 6.84 9.90 -6.72
N ILE A 69 6.55 10.06 -5.41
CA ILE A 69 5.33 10.69 -4.91
C ILE A 69 5.56 11.73 -3.81
N GLY A 70 6.80 11.92 -3.32
CA GLY A 70 7.16 12.91 -2.29
C GLY A 70 6.53 12.64 -0.92
N LEU A 71 7.28 12.03 0.00
CA LEU A 71 6.81 11.72 1.36
C LEU A 71 6.85 12.92 2.31
N ASP A 72 7.32 14.07 1.84
CA ASP A 72 7.18 15.37 2.51
C ASP A 72 5.79 16.00 2.31
N THR A 73 4.96 15.43 1.42
CA THR A 73 3.61 15.91 1.16
C THR A 73 2.55 15.08 1.88
N LEU A 74 1.43 15.72 2.27
CA LEU A 74 0.27 15.02 2.82
C LEU A 74 -0.27 13.93 1.86
N HIS A 75 -0.25 14.22 0.56
CA HIS A 75 -0.69 13.28 -0.47
C HIS A 75 0.23 12.05 -0.54
N GLY A 76 1.55 12.25 -0.61
CA GLY A 76 2.52 11.15 -0.64
C GLY A 76 2.46 10.28 0.61
N ILE A 77 2.31 10.90 1.80
CA ILE A 77 2.08 10.17 3.05
C ILE A 77 0.78 9.33 2.96
N ALA A 78 -0.32 9.91 2.46
CA ALA A 78 -1.59 9.20 2.32
C ALA A 78 -1.51 8.00 1.37
N VAL A 79 -0.82 8.16 0.23
CA VAL A 79 -0.56 7.08 -0.74
C VAL A 79 0.30 5.99 -0.11
N CYS A 80 1.41 6.36 0.54
CA CYS A 80 2.34 5.43 1.19
C CYS A 80 1.63 4.55 2.23
N PHE A 81 0.89 5.16 3.16
CA PHE A 81 0.22 4.39 4.22
C PHE A 81 -0.93 3.53 3.72
N ARG A 82 -1.66 3.96 2.68
CA ARG A 82 -2.67 3.12 2.04
C ARG A 82 -2.06 1.92 1.33
N LEU A 83 -0.92 2.11 0.68
CA LEU A 83 -0.17 1.02 0.05
C LEU A 83 0.30 0.01 1.11
N LEU A 84 0.91 0.48 2.20
CA LEU A 84 1.35 -0.38 3.31
C LEU A 84 0.19 -1.10 3.99
N GLY A 85 -0.93 -0.40 4.20
CA GLY A 85 -2.16 -0.99 4.73
C GLY A 85 -2.69 -2.10 3.81
N LEU A 86 -2.65 -1.91 2.49
CA LEU A 86 -3.08 -2.90 1.51
C LEU A 86 -2.15 -4.12 1.50
N ILE A 87 -0.83 -3.91 1.53
CA ILE A 87 0.16 -4.99 1.61
C ILE A 87 -0.05 -5.82 2.87
N HIS A 88 -0.23 -5.16 4.01
CA HIS A 88 -0.53 -5.86 5.26
C HIS A 88 -1.81 -6.69 5.14
N LEU A 89 -2.90 -6.11 4.63
CA LEU A 89 -4.16 -6.82 4.42
C LEU A 89 -3.97 -8.04 3.50
N MET A 90 -3.27 -7.89 2.37
CA MET A 90 -3.00 -8.99 1.45
C MET A 90 -2.15 -10.10 2.09
N ALA A 91 -1.24 -9.74 3.00
CA ALA A 91 -0.39 -10.68 3.71
C ALA A 91 -1.14 -11.46 4.83
N THR A 92 -2.16 -10.86 5.45
CA THR A 92 -2.82 -11.43 6.63
C THR A 92 -4.23 -11.97 6.37
N ALA A 93 -4.97 -11.38 5.45
CA ALA A 93 -6.36 -11.72 5.20
C ALA A 93 -6.48 -12.87 4.18
N ALA A 94 -6.79 -14.09 4.67
CA ALA A 94 -6.84 -15.29 3.84
C ALA A 94 -7.80 -15.18 2.63
N TRP A 95 -8.90 -14.42 2.77
CA TRP A 95 -9.86 -14.21 1.68
C TRP A 95 -9.29 -13.37 0.53
N ALA A 96 -8.33 -12.48 0.82
CA ALA A 96 -7.73 -11.58 -0.17
C ALA A 96 -6.78 -12.33 -1.11
N ARG A 97 -6.20 -13.45 -0.66
CA ARG A 97 -5.24 -14.27 -1.45
C ARG A 97 -5.77 -14.67 -2.83
N ALA A 98 -7.09 -14.76 -2.94
CA ALA A 98 -7.79 -15.10 -4.17
C ALA A 98 -7.70 -14.06 -5.29
N TRP A 99 -7.31 -12.83 -4.95
CA TRP A 99 -7.51 -11.62 -5.76
C TRP A 99 -6.21 -10.88 -6.04
N PHE A 100 -5.07 -11.54 -5.80
CA PHE A 100 -3.77 -11.05 -6.23
C PHE A 100 -2.80 -12.20 -6.51
N GLU A 101 -1.83 -11.93 -7.38
CA GLU A 101 -0.65 -12.76 -7.59
C GLU A 101 0.60 -11.89 -7.42
N LEU A 102 1.59 -12.40 -6.68
CA LEU A 102 2.90 -11.75 -6.54
C LEU A 102 3.92 -12.54 -7.37
N GLY A 103 4.89 -11.84 -7.98
CA GLY A 103 6.02 -12.48 -8.66
C GLY A 103 5.75 -12.97 -10.09
N GLY A 104 4.76 -12.40 -10.79
CA GLY A 104 4.63 -12.59 -12.24
C GLY A 104 5.72 -11.83 -13.01
N GLU A 105 5.93 -12.17 -14.29
CA GLU A 105 6.91 -11.51 -15.17
C GLU A 105 6.62 -10.00 -15.33
N ASP A 106 5.35 -9.61 -15.27
CA ASP A 106 4.89 -8.22 -15.37
C ASP A 106 4.79 -7.52 -14.00
N GLY A 107 5.28 -8.16 -12.93
CA GLY A 107 5.08 -7.72 -11.54
C GLY A 107 3.81 -8.31 -10.91
N PRO A 108 3.32 -7.72 -9.81
CA PRO A 108 2.15 -8.24 -9.11
C PRO A 108 0.84 -7.85 -9.80
N ASP A 109 0.00 -8.86 -9.98
CA ASP A 109 -1.34 -8.71 -10.53
C ASP A 109 -2.32 -8.55 -9.36
N ILE A 110 -2.73 -7.32 -9.06
CA ILE A 110 -3.64 -7.00 -7.96
C ILE A 110 -5.01 -6.63 -8.54
N HIS A 111 -6.07 -7.31 -8.09
CA HIS A 111 -7.41 -7.04 -8.59
C HIS A 111 -7.81 -5.56 -8.35
N PRO A 112 -8.30 -4.82 -9.38
CA PRO A 112 -8.55 -3.38 -9.28
C PRO A 112 -9.51 -2.95 -8.17
N ALA A 113 -10.41 -3.85 -7.74
CA ALA A 113 -11.30 -3.61 -6.61
C ALA A 113 -10.53 -3.38 -5.29
N LEU A 114 -9.44 -4.11 -5.05
CA LEU A 114 -8.63 -3.95 -3.84
C LEU A 114 -7.98 -2.56 -3.81
N LEU A 115 -7.41 -2.13 -4.94
CA LEU A 115 -6.84 -0.79 -5.09
C LEU A 115 -7.91 0.29 -4.92
N ARG A 116 -9.11 0.09 -5.48
CA ARG A 116 -10.22 1.04 -5.36
C ARG A 116 -10.66 1.23 -3.90
N VAL A 117 -10.82 0.14 -3.15
CA VAL A 117 -11.21 0.21 -1.74
C VAL A 117 -10.09 0.83 -0.90
N ALA A 118 -8.84 0.40 -1.10
CA ALA A 118 -7.69 0.94 -0.39
C ALA A 118 -7.49 2.45 -0.61
N ALA A 119 -7.86 2.95 -1.79
CA ALA A 119 -7.75 4.37 -2.10
C ALA A 119 -8.67 5.25 -1.24
N THR A 120 -9.82 4.72 -0.80
CA THR A 120 -10.87 5.53 -0.16
C THR A 120 -11.19 5.13 1.28
N LEU A 121 -11.02 3.87 1.66
CA LEU A 121 -11.34 3.41 3.01
C LEU A 121 -10.40 4.06 4.03
N PRO A 122 -10.89 4.56 5.16
CA PRO A 122 -10.02 5.06 6.23
C PRO A 122 -9.12 3.96 6.79
N LEU A 123 -7.92 4.35 7.22
CA LEU A 123 -7.04 3.51 8.03
C LEU A 123 -7.47 3.60 9.51
N ASN A 124 -7.05 2.63 10.32
CA ASN A 124 -7.15 2.69 11.77
C ASN A 124 -5.97 3.43 12.40
N ALA A 125 -5.96 3.51 13.74
CA ALA A 125 -4.92 4.16 14.53
C ALA A 125 -3.51 3.58 14.31
N GLU A 126 -3.42 2.31 13.93
CA GLU A 126 -2.19 1.59 13.62
C GLU A 126 -1.78 1.72 12.14
N ALA A 127 -2.47 2.56 11.37
CA ALA A 127 -2.32 2.72 9.93
C ALA A 127 -2.51 1.40 9.16
N ARG A 128 -3.57 0.65 9.49
CA ARG A 128 -4.02 -0.58 8.83
C ARG A 128 -5.48 -0.47 8.42
N PHE A 129 -5.89 -1.29 7.45
CA PHE A 129 -7.31 -1.44 7.14
C PHE A 129 -7.98 -2.39 8.13
N ASP A 130 -9.20 -2.05 8.54
CA ASP A 130 -10.10 -3.01 9.20
C ASP A 130 -10.52 -4.07 8.18
N GLU A 131 -10.16 -5.34 8.43
CA GLU A 131 -10.36 -6.42 7.47
C GLU A 131 -11.84 -6.63 7.11
N ALA A 132 -12.73 -6.61 8.11
CA ALA A 132 -14.16 -6.86 7.92
C ALA A 132 -14.82 -5.74 7.11
N ALA A 133 -14.50 -4.48 7.43
CA ALA A 133 -14.96 -3.32 6.69
C ALA A 133 -14.40 -3.32 5.27
N PHE A 134 -13.11 -3.62 5.09
CA PHE A 134 -12.50 -3.67 3.77
C PHE A 134 -13.17 -4.72 2.90
N ARG A 135 -13.33 -5.94 3.42
CA ARG A 135 -13.98 -7.05 2.73
C ARG A 135 -15.40 -6.68 2.28
N ARG A 136 -16.20 -6.10 3.18
CA ARG A 136 -17.57 -5.66 2.87
C ARG A 136 -17.64 -4.66 1.72
N HIS A 137 -16.65 -3.79 1.56
CA HIS A 137 -16.59 -2.84 0.44
C HIS A 137 -16.00 -3.46 -0.84
N ALA A 138 -15.12 -4.45 -0.70
CA ALA A 138 -14.49 -5.12 -1.83
C ALA A 138 -15.43 -6.15 -2.49
N GLU A 139 -16.17 -6.94 -1.70
CA GLU A 139 -17.02 -8.04 -2.19
C GLU A 139 -17.95 -7.65 -3.36
N PRO A 140 -18.69 -6.52 -3.33
CA PRO A 140 -19.54 -6.11 -4.45
C PRO A 140 -18.77 -5.80 -5.74
N LEU A 141 -17.47 -5.48 -5.63
CA LEU A 141 -16.60 -5.04 -6.73
C LEU A 141 -15.72 -6.15 -7.29
N LEU A 142 -15.48 -7.22 -6.50
CA LEU A 142 -14.64 -8.35 -6.89
C LEU A 142 -15.31 -9.23 -7.95
N GLY A 143 -16.65 -9.19 -8.04
CA GLY A 143 -17.40 -10.01 -8.98
C GLY A 143 -17.20 -11.51 -8.77
N PRO A 144 -17.71 -12.35 -9.68
CA PRO A 144 -17.34 -13.77 -9.69
C PRO A 144 -15.86 -13.88 -10.01
N ARG A 145 -15.14 -14.68 -9.22
CA ARG A 145 -13.71 -14.94 -9.45
C ARG A 145 -13.53 -15.52 -10.85
N GLN A 146 -12.97 -14.72 -11.76
CA GLN A 146 -12.59 -15.22 -13.07
C GLN A 146 -11.33 -16.08 -12.90
N LEU A 147 -11.55 -17.36 -12.64
CA LEU A 147 -10.47 -18.34 -12.66
C LEU A 147 -10.07 -18.56 -14.12
N GLY A 148 -8.98 -17.91 -14.54
CA GLY A 148 -8.29 -18.22 -15.80
C GLY A 148 -8.78 -17.46 -17.02
N ASP A 149 -7.93 -16.53 -17.48
CA ASP A 149 -7.68 -16.38 -18.92
C ASP A 149 -6.20 -16.09 -19.19
N ARG A 150 -5.31 -16.87 -18.56
CA ARG A 150 -3.95 -17.09 -19.08
C ARG A 150 -3.89 -18.47 -19.73
N GLY A 151 -4.84 -18.72 -20.65
CA GLY A 151 -4.71 -19.76 -21.67
C GLY A 151 -3.84 -19.26 -22.82
N GLN A 152 -2.71 -19.92 -23.03
CA GLN A 152 -1.98 -19.99 -24.31
C GLN A 152 -1.61 -18.66 -24.98
N ARG A 153 -0.39 -18.18 -24.72
CA ARG A 153 0.41 -17.60 -25.79
C ARG A 153 1.41 -18.66 -26.27
N LYS A 154 1.34 -18.90 -27.58
CA LYS A 154 2.08 -19.89 -28.35
C LYS A 154 3.58 -19.64 -28.32
#